data_AF-A0A842NV52-F1
#
_entry.id   AF-A0A842NV52-F1
#
_cell.length_a   1.000
_cell.length_b   1.000
_cell.length_c   1.000
_cell.angle_alpha   90.00
_cell.angle_beta   90.00
_cell.angle_gamma   90.00
#
_symmetry.space_group_name_H-M   'P 1'
#
loop_
_entity.id
_entity.type
_entity.pdbx_description
1 polymer ?
#
loop_
_entity_poly.entity_id
_entity_poly.type
_entity_poly.pdbx_seq_one_letter_code
_entity_poly.pdbx_strand_id
1 'polypeptide(L)' 'MEPKPSKEEIFVRLLGEANKRWGKEVAQELKSDIERASEAIWQVEKFKLEPENEPSRPPGRV' A
#
# COMPACT_ATOMS: atom_id res chain seq x y z
N MET A 1 11.20 -14.67 8.20
CA MET A 1 10.54 -13.41 7.79
C MET A 1 10.57 -13.40 6.29
N GLU A 2 9.42 -13.45 5.61
CA GLU A 2 9.40 -13.28 4.16
C GLU A 2 9.93 -11.88 3.81
N PRO A 3 10.69 -11.73 2.70
CA PRO A 3 11.14 -10.41 2.26
C PRO A 3 9.92 -9.53 1.97
N LYS A 4 9.96 -8.27 2.43
CA LYS A 4 8.92 -7.30 2.09
C LYS A 4 8.92 -7.11 0.58
N PRO A 5 7.76 -7.20 -0.09
CA PRO A 5 7.70 -7.00 -1.52
C PRO A 5 8.13 -5.57 -1.87
N SER A 6 8.91 -5.46 -2.93
CA SER A 6 9.21 -4.19 -3.56
C SER A 6 7.93 -3.54 -4.10
N LYS A 7 7.95 -2.22 -4.26
CA LYS A 7 6.85 -1.48 -4.89
C LYS A 7 6.52 -2.03 -6.29
N GLU A 8 7.56 -2.43 -7.03
CA GLU A 8 7.41 -2.97 -8.38
C GLU A 8 6.71 -4.34 -8.36
N GLU A 9 7.01 -5.20 -7.40
CA GLU A 9 6.27 -6.47 -7.22
C GLU A 9 4.80 -6.23 -6.88
N ILE A 10 4.48 -5.23 -6.05
CA ILE A 10 3.09 -4.85 -5.74
C ILE A 10 2.40 -4.34 -7.01
N PHE A 11 3.04 -3.46 -7.77
CA PHE A 11 2.51 -2.94 -9.03
C PHE A 11 2.24 -4.06 -10.05
N VAL A 12 3.20 -4.96 -10.29
CA VAL A 12 3.06 -6.08 -11.23
C VAL A 12 1.92 -7.00 -10.82
N ARG A 13 1.77 -7.27 -9.52
CA ARG A 13 0.64 -8.04 -9.00
C ARG A 13 -0.70 -7.36 -9.25
N LEU A 14 -0.84 -6.08 -8.87
CA LEU A 14 -2.09 -5.34 -9.06
C LEU A 14 -2.46 -5.20 -10.54
N LEU A 15 -1.49 -4.88 -11.40
CA LEU A 15 -1.70 -4.79 -12.84
C LEU A 15 -2.06 -6.16 -13.44
N GLY A 16 -1.43 -7.24 -12.97
CA GLY A 16 -1.74 -8.61 -13.38
C GLY A 16 -3.19 -9.00 -13.03
N GLU A 17 -3.64 -8.67 -11.83
CA GLU A 17 -5.03 -8.92 -11.41
C GLU A 17 -6.03 -8.03 -12.16
N ALA A 18 -5.69 -6.76 -12.42
CA ALA A 18 -6.51 -5.88 -13.23
C ALA A 18 -6.67 -6.42 -14.67
N ASN A 19 -5.58 -6.89 -15.28
CA ASN A 19 -5.59 -7.51 -16.61
C ASN A 19 -6.50 -8.75 -16.65
N LYS A 20 -6.42 -9.62 -15.63
CA LYS A 20 -7.26 -10.83 -15.55
C LYS A 20 -8.73 -10.50 -15.37
N ARG A 21 -9.05 -9.48 -14.58
CA ARG A 21 -10.41 -9.16 -14.16
C ARG A 21 -11.18 -8.28 -15.13
N TRP A 22 -10.51 -7.30 -15.74
CA TRP A 22 -11.13 -6.27 -16.57
C TRP A 22 -10.57 -6.21 -17.99
N GLY A 23 -9.57 -7.04 -18.31
CA GLY A 23 -8.92 -7.02 -19.61
C GLY A 23 -7.82 -5.96 -19.71
N LYS A 24 -7.03 -6.06 -20.78
CA LYS A 24 -5.82 -5.28 -20.97
C LYS A 24 -6.08 -3.79 -21.16
N GLU A 25 -7.11 -3.42 -21.89
CA GLU A 25 -7.45 -2.02 -22.18
C GLU A 25 -7.81 -1.27 -20.90
N VAL A 26 -8.77 -1.80 -20.13
CA VAL A 26 -9.17 -1.22 -18.84
C VAL A 26 -8.00 -1.20 -17.85
N ALA A 27 -7.18 -2.25 -17.81
CA ALA A 27 -6.00 -2.28 -16.94
C ALA A 27 -4.96 -1.21 -17.31
N GLN A 28 -4.84 -0.84 -18.59
CA GLN A 28 -3.98 0.28 -19.01
C GLN A 28 -4.57 1.64 -18.67
N GLU A 29 -5.88 1.82 -18.79
CA GLU A 29 -6.56 3.05 -18.33
C GLU A 29 -6.36 3.26 -16.83
N LEU A 30 -6.43 2.19 -16.04
CA LEU A 30 -6.23 2.21 -14.60
C LEU A 30 -4.75 2.27 -14.16
N LYS A 31 -3.79 2.29 -15.09
CA LYS A 31 -2.36 2.16 -14.76
C LYS A 31 -1.89 3.19 -13.73
N SER A 32 -2.29 4.46 -13.89
CA SER A 32 -1.90 5.53 -12.96
C SER A 32 -2.49 5.32 -11.56
N ASP A 33 -3.72 4.84 -11.46
CA ASP A 33 -4.35 4.54 -10.18
C ASP A 33 -3.71 3.33 -9.50
N ILE A 34 -3.31 2.32 -10.29
CA ILE A 34 -2.56 1.16 -9.82
C ILE A 34 -1.16 1.56 -9.31
N GLU A 35 -0.49 2.50 -9.97
CA GLU A 35 0.79 3.08 -9.49
C GLU A 35 0.63 3.82 -8.15
N ARG A 36 -0.45 4.59 -7.99
CA ARG A 36 -0.75 5.26 -6.72
C ARG A 36 -1.08 4.26 -5.61
N ALA A 37 -1.85 3.23 -5.93
CA ALA A 37 -2.20 2.18 -4.99
C ALA A 37 -0.97 1.38 -4.55
N SER A 38 -0.06 1.05 -5.47
CA SER A 38 1.17 0.33 -5.14
C SER A 38 2.10 1.15 -4.23
N GLU A 39 2.21 2.46 -4.47
CA GLU A 39 2.93 3.38 -3.58
C GLU A 39 2.28 3.40 -2.18
N ALA A 40 0.96 3.55 -2.09
CA ALA A 40 0.27 3.59 -0.80
C ALA A 40 0.47 2.29 0.02
N ILE A 41 0.32 1.13 -0.63
CA ILE A 41 0.54 -0.18 0.01
C ILE A 41 1.99 -0.30 0.48
N TRP A 42 2.96 0.05 -0.38
CA TRP A 42 4.37 -0.02 -0.04
C TRP A 42 4.74 0.89 1.15
N GLN A 43 4.17 2.09 1.23
CA GLN A 43 4.37 3.00 2.35
C GLN A 43 3.81 2.41 3.66
N VAL A 44 2.62 1.81 3.62
CA VAL A 44 2.02 1.13 4.79
C VAL A 44 2.84 -0.07 5.21
N GLU A 45 3.26 -0.93 4.28
CA GLU A 45 4.09 -2.09 4.60
C GLU A 45 5.47 -1.69 5.16
N LYS A 46 6.00 -0.55 4.72
CA LYS A 46 7.21 0.04 5.31
C LYS A 46 6.98 0.58 6.71
N PHE A 47 5.80 1.12 6.97
CA PHE A 47 5.43 1.64 8.28
C PHE A 47 5.36 0.49 9.29
N LYS A 48 6.43 0.32 10.07
CA LYS A 48 6.33 -0.46 11.31
C LYS A 48 5.61 0.45 12.30
N LEU A 49 4.36 0.14 12.62
CA LEU A 49 3.77 0.61 13.87
C LEU A 49 4.59 -0.01 14.98
N GLU A 50 5.54 0.74 15.54
CA GLU A 50 6.12 0.37 16.82
C GLU A 50 5.02 0.44 17.88
N PRO A 51 5.04 -0.45 18.89
CA PRO A 51 4.05 -0.39 19.96
C PRO A 51 4.19 0.96 20.67
N GLU A 52 3.12 1.74 20.60
CA GLU A 52 2.78 2.83 21.51
C GLU A 52 3.78 4.00 21.62
N ASN A 53 3.75 4.87 20.63
CA ASN A 53 3.57 6.29 20.97
C ASN A 53 2.06 6.53 21.06
N GLU A 54 1.40 5.95 22.06
CA GLU A 54 0.14 6.51 22.52
C GLU A 54 0.43 8.00 22.80
N PRO A 55 -0.26 8.97 22.18
CA PRO A 55 -0.06 10.36 22.55
C PRO A 55 -0.39 10.43 24.02
N SER A 56 0.63 10.62 24.87
CA SER A 56 0.47 10.71 26.31
C SER A 56 -0.57 11.79 26.52
N ARG A 57 -1.80 11.40 26.86
CA ARG A 57 -2.86 12.37 27.15
C ARG A 57 -2.24 13.30 28.19
N PRO A 58 -2.15 14.61 27.93
CA PRO A 58 -1.66 15.52 28.96
C PRO A 58 -2.54 15.26 30.19
N PRO A 59 -1.95 15.06 31.38
CA PRO A 59 -2.74 14.77 32.58
C PRO A 59 -3.80 15.86 32.68
N GLY A 60 -5.07 15.44 32.61
CA GLY A 60 -6.19 16.34 32.78
C GLY A 60 -5.96 17.10 34.08
N ARG A 61 -5.95 18.44 34.02
CA ARG A 61 -5.91 19.28 35.20
C ARG A 61 -7.19 18.98 36.00
N VAL A 62 -7.04 18.24 37.10
CA VAL A 62 -8.02 18.20 38.19
C VAL A 62 -8.07 19.55 38.88
#